data_AF-U1QKK2-F1
#
_entry.id   AF-U1QKK2-F1
#
_cell.length_a   1.000
_cell.length_b   1.000
_cell.length_c   1.000
_cell.angle_alpha   90.00
_cell.angle_beta   90.00
_cell.angle_gamma   90.00
#
_symmetry.space_group_name_H-M   'P 1'
#
loop_
_entity.id
_entity.type
_entity.pdbx_description
1 polymer ?
#
loop_
_entity_poly.entity_id
_entity_poly.type
_entity_poly.pdbx_seq_one_letter_code
_entity_poly.pdbx_strand_id
1 'polypeptide(L)'
;MKPPFLSEGEARDDMIGSVRRCAAVDGCHTVSMNPCNVQEYTMVNELFRAGGYRPPWLWSVADVLERTVDVDAIVVSDPVGHGSDRGAHNCGECDDRVQKAIKDFDLRQDPSVFEQVSCECERTWDLIIEEETSYAMPLAR
;
A
#
# COMPACT_ATOMS: atom_id res chain seq x y z
N MET A 1 -5.02 0.94 3.49
CA MET A 1 -4.57 0.01 2.45
C MET A 1 -4.14 -1.28 3.12
N LYS A 2 -4.53 -2.42 2.53
CA LYS A 2 -4.32 -3.79 3.05
C LYS A 2 -4.86 -4.02 4.47
N PRO A 3 -6.18 -3.93 4.69
CA PRO A 3 -6.77 -4.50 5.90
C PRO A 3 -6.54 -6.02 5.96
N PRO A 4 -6.78 -6.66 7.13
CA PRO A 4 -6.76 -8.11 7.25
C PRO A 4 -7.61 -8.82 6.18
N PHE A 5 -7.18 -10.04 5.82
CA PHE A 5 -7.87 -10.99 4.94
C PHE A 5 -7.87 -10.66 3.43
N LEU A 6 -7.31 -9.53 3.02
CA LEU A 6 -7.04 -9.25 1.60
C LEU A 6 -5.62 -9.68 1.24
N SER A 7 -5.46 -10.21 0.01
CA SER A 7 -4.13 -10.28 -0.60
C SER A 7 -3.60 -8.88 -0.92
N GLU A 8 -2.30 -8.77 -1.19
CA GLU A 8 -1.66 -7.53 -1.59
C GLU A 8 -2.29 -6.98 -2.88
N GLY A 9 -2.54 -7.84 -3.87
CA GLY A 9 -3.19 -7.47 -5.14
C GLY A 9 -4.61 -6.94 -4.94
N GLU A 10 -5.44 -7.66 -4.19
CA GLU A 10 -6.81 -7.21 -3.85
C GLU A 10 -6.79 -5.87 -3.12
N ALA A 11 -5.89 -5.71 -2.15
CA ALA A 11 -5.76 -4.50 -1.36
C ALA A 11 -5.30 -3.29 -2.18
N ARG A 12 -4.41 -3.50 -3.15
CA ARG A 12 -3.96 -2.48 -4.09
C ARG A 12 -5.11 -2.05 -5.01
N ASP A 13 -5.77 -3.02 -5.64
CA ASP A 13 -6.84 -2.72 -6.62
C ASP A 13 -8.05 -2.06 -5.95
N ASP A 14 -8.43 -2.50 -4.75
CA ASP A 14 -9.47 -1.84 -3.95
C ASP A 14 -9.05 -0.42 -3.53
N MET A 15 -7.78 -0.19 -3.21
CA MET A 15 -7.32 1.15 -2.86
C MET A 15 -7.37 2.10 -4.06
N ILE A 16 -6.95 1.67 -5.25
CA ILE A 16 -7.07 2.45 -6.49
C ILE A 16 -8.54 2.82 -6.75
N GLY A 17 -9.44 1.83 -6.63
CA GLY A 17 -10.88 2.05 -6.77
C GLY A 17 -11.43 3.02 -5.71
N SER A 18 -10.95 2.91 -4.47
CA SER A 18 -11.34 3.79 -3.36
C SER A 18 -10.87 5.23 -3.57
N VAL A 19 -9.63 5.44 -4.01
CA VAL A 19 -9.09 6.76 -4.33
C VAL A 19 -9.95 7.44 -5.39
N ARG A 20 -10.25 6.74 -6.50
CA ARG A 20 -11.11 7.27 -7.57
C ARG A 20 -12.52 7.61 -7.09
N ARG A 21 -13.13 6.73 -6.27
CA ARG A 21 -14.46 7.00 -5.68
C ARG A 21 -14.45 8.22 -4.77
N CYS A 22 -13.42 8.38 -3.94
CA CYS A 22 -13.28 9.54 -3.07
C CYS A 22 -13.06 10.83 -3.85
N ALA A 23 -12.16 10.81 -4.84
CA ALA A 23 -11.87 11.97 -5.69
C ALA A 23 -13.09 12.43 -6.51
N ALA A 24 -14.02 11.52 -6.84
CA ALA A 24 -15.26 11.85 -7.52
C ALA A 24 -16.35 12.47 -6.61
N VAL A 25 -16.12 12.59 -5.30
CA VAL A 25 -17.06 13.25 -4.38
C VAL A 25 -16.90 14.77 -4.51
N ASP A 26 -18.01 15.47 -4.76
CA ASP A 26 -18.03 16.93 -4.86
C ASP A 26 -17.38 17.59 -3.63
N GLY A 27 -16.38 18.44 -3.87
CA GLY A 27 -15.62 19.13 -2.83
C GLY A 27 -14.49 18.31 -2.20
N CYS A 28 -14.18 17.11 -2.70
CA CYS A 28 -12.97 16.39 -2.32
C CYS A 28 -11.76 17.03 -2.99
N HIS A 29 -10.86 17.61 -2.20
CA HIS A 29 -9.61 18.21 -2.72
C HIS A 29 -8.38 17.33 -2.46
N THR A 30 -8.48 16.40 -1.51
CA THR A 30 -7.35 15.58 -1.08
C THR A 30 -7.82 14.23 -0.58
N VAL A 31 -7.15 13.17 -1.02
CA VAL A 31 -7.33 11.81 -0.56
C VAL A 31 -6.05 11.36 0.13
N SER A 32 -6.12 11.09 1.43
CA SER A 32 -5.01 10.48 2.17
C SER A 32 -5.24 8.97 2.26
N MET A 33 -4.45 8.21 1.51
CA MET A 33 -4.45 6.76 1.64
C MET A 33 -3.37 6.33 2.62
N ASN A 34 -3.71 5.42 3.54
CA ASN A 34 -2.79 5.03 4.61
C ASN A 34 -2.60 3.51 4.64
N PRO A 35 -1.37 3.00 4.52
CA PRO A 35 -1.10 1.57 4.71
C PRO A 35 -1.37 1.12 6.14
N CYS A 36 -1.94 -0.08 6.29
CA CYS A 36 -2.22 -0.67 7.59
C CYS A 36 -0.92 -1.08 8.28
N ASN A 37 -0.72 -0.63 9.51
CA ASN A 37 0.37 -1.06 10.39
C ASN A 37 -0.17 -1.90 11.55
N VAL A 38 0.74 -2.63 12.20
CA VAL A 38 0.42 -3.56 13.29
C VAL A 38 0.46 -2.83 14.64
N GLN A 39 -0.70 -2.40 15.11
CA GLN A 39 -0.87 -1.77 16.42
C GLN A 39 -1.18 -2.79 17.51
N GLU A 40 -0.64 -2.61 18.71
CA GLU A 40 -0.92 -3.50 19.85
C GLU A 40 -2.41 -3.56 20.20
N TYR A 41 -2.83 -4.71 20.77
CA TYR A 41 -4.23 -4.98 21.16
C TYR A 41 -5.26 -4.88 20.03
N THR A 42 -4.85 -5.17 18.79
CA THR A 42 -5.74 -5.27 17.63
C THR A 42 -5.77 -6.68 17.06
N MET A 43 -6.82 -7.02 16.33
CA MET A 43 -6.90 -8.27 15.55
C MET A 43 -5.74 -8.40 14.56
N VAL A 44 -5.27 -7.29 13.99
CA VAL A 44 -4.08 -7.27 13.12
C VAL A 44 -2.85 -7.79 13.87
N ASN A 45 -2.67 -7.39 15.14
CA ASN A 45 -1.56 -7.87 15.97
C ASN A 45 -1.69 -9.35 16.36
N GLU A 46 -2.91 -9.84 16.60
CA GLU A 46 -3.14 -11.28 16.82
C GLU A 46 -2.77 -12.10 15.58
N LEU A 47 -3.24 -11.68 14.39
CA LEU A 47 -2.90 -12.32 13.12
C LEU A 47 -1.41 -12.23 12.82
N PHE A 48 -0.78 -11.07 13.02
CA PHE A 48 0.65 -10.87 12.83
C PHE A 48 1.48 -11.81 13.72
N ARG A 49 1.15 -11.90 15.02
CA ARG A 49 1.82 -12.82 15.96
C ARG A 49 1.64 -14.29 15.59
N ALA A 50 0.53 -14.64 14.96
CA ALA A 50 0.26 -15.98 14.44
C ALA A 50 0.89 -16.24 13.06
N GLY A 51 1.60 -15.27 12.47
CA GLY A 51 2.16 -15.37 11.12
C GLY A 51 1.12 -15.30 9.99
N GLY A 52 -0.13 -14.95 10.31
CA GLY A 52 -1.26 -14.86 9.37
C GLY A 52 -1.47 -13.47 8.76
N TYR A 53 -0.62 -12.50 9.07
CA TYR A 53 -0.67 -11.16 8.48
C TYR A 53 0.72 -10.57 8.30
N ARG A 54 0.95 -9.94 7.14
CA ARG A 54 2.10 -9.09 6.85
C ARG A 54 1.58 -7.71 6.45
N PRO A 55 2.16 -6.60 6.98
CA PRO A 55 1.92 -5.25 6.45
C PRO A 55 2.09 -5.15 4.93
N PRO A 56 1.52 -4.12 4.28
CA PRO A 56 1.64 -3.94 2.84
C PRO A 56 3.08 -3.65 2.41
N TRP A 57 3.39 -3.94 1.16
CA TRP A 57 4.63 -3.52 0.52
C TRP A 57 4.62 -2.01 0.29
N LEU A 58 5.77 -1.35 0.45
CA LEU A 58 5.92 0.06 0.03
C LEU A 58 5.79 0.17 -1.49
N TRP A 59 6.16 -0.86 -2.24
CA TRP A 59 5.91 -0.93 -3.69
C TRP A 59 4.44 -0.83 -4.04
N SER A 60 3.56 -1.49 -3.28
CA SER A 60 2.12 -1.34 -3.49
C SER A 60 1.64 0.08 -3.20
N VAL A 61 2.20 0.76 -2.19
CA VAL A 61 1.86 2.16 -1.90
C VAL A 61 2.25 3.05 -3.08
N ALA A 62 3.48 2.91 -3.59
CA ALA A 62 3.96 3.64 -4.75
C ALA A 62 3.09 3.37 -6.00
N ASP A 63 2.78 2.12 -6.29
CA ASP A 63 1.98 1.72 -7.46
C ASP A 63 0.55 2.30 -7.39
N VAL A 64 -0.08 2.37 -6.20
CA VAL A 64 -1.38 3.05 -6.08
C VAL A 64 -1.25 4.56 -6.35
N LEU A 65 -0.22 5.23 -5.80
CA LEU A 65 0.00 6.66 -6.04
C LEU A 65 0.19 6.93 -7.53
N GLU A 66 1.05 6.15 -8.19
CA GLU A 66 1.35 6.25 -9.61
C GLU A 66 0.10 6.02 -10.48
N ARG A 67 -0.70 5.00 -10.19
CA ARG A 67 -1.91 4.67 -10.96
C ARG A 67 -3.10 5.60 -10.72
N THR A 68 -2.97 6.56 -9.81
CA THR A 68 -4.06 7.49 -9.47
C THR A 68 -3.69 8.95 -9.71
N VAL A 69 -2.58 9.25 -10.37
CA VAL A 69 -2.19 10.62 -10.77
C VAL A 69 -3.20 11.29 -11.71
N ASP A 70 -4.08 10.52 -12.35
CA ASP A 70 -5.08 11.00 -13.29
C ASP A 70 -6.35 11.56 -12.62
N VAL A 71 -6.50 11.40 -11.30
CA VAL A 71 -7.69 11.87 -10.58
C VAL A 71 -7.62 13.36 -10.28
N ASP A 72 -8.77 14.02 -10.24
CA ASP A 72 -8.89 15.45 -9.91
C ASP A 72 -8.87 15.69 -8.38
N ALA A 73 -7.85 15.15 -7.70
CA ALA A 73 -7.60 15.34 -6.27
C ALA A 73 -6.12 15.11 -5.95
N ILE A 74 -5.61 15.76 -4.91
CA ILE A 74 -4.26 15.50 -4.39
C ILE A 74 -4.29 14.15 -3.66
N VAL A 75 -3.50 13.18 -4.08
CA VAL A 75 -3.40 11.88 -3.41
C VAL A 75 -2.08 11.81 -2.66
N VAL A 76 -2.15 11.48 -1.36
CA VAL A 76 -0.97 11.43 -0.49
C VAL A 76 -0.95 10.18 0.37
N SER A 77 0.25 9.77 0.80
CA SER A 77 0.44 8.70 1.76
C SER A 77 1.68 8.95 2.62
N ASP A 78 1.54 8.93 3.94
CA ASP A 78 2.66 8.97 4.89
C ASP A 78 2.71 7.66 5.72
N PRO A 79 3.37 6.59 5.19
CA PRO A 79 3.44 5.31 5.88
C PRO A 79 4.11 5.41 7.26
N VAL A 80 3.29 5.23 8.31
CA VAL A 80 3.75 5.22 9.69
C VAL A 80 4.49 3.92 10.00
N GLY A 81 5.75 4.03 10.41
CA GLY A 81 6.61 2.89 10.73
C GLY A 81 7.19 2.21 9.50
N HIS A 82 7.38 2.94 8.39
CA HIS A 82 8.00 2.40 7.17
C HIS A 82 9.31 1.68 7.48
N GLY A 83 9.55 0.58 6.77
CA GLY A 83 10.76 -0.24 6.90
C GLY A 83 10.87 -1.07 8.17
N SER A 84 9.92 -0.95 9.11
CA SER A 84 9.82 -1.86 10.25
C SER A 84 8.96 -3.07 9.92
N ASP A 85 9.22 -4.20 10.59
CA ASP A 85 8.40 -5.43 10.48
C ASP A 85 6.90 -5.20 10.71
N ARG A 86 6.55 -4.15 11.46
CA ARG A 86 5.17 -3.82 11.86
C ARG A 86 4.53 -2.72 11.01
N GLY A 87 5.28 -2.05 10.14
CA GLY A 87 4.77 -1.04 9.21
C GLY A 87 4.97 -1.48 7.76
N ALA A 88 4.60 -0.62 6.80
CA ALA A 88 4.81 -0.93 5.39
C ALA A 88 6.31 -1.05 5.09
N HIS A 89 6.74 -2.14 4.46
CA HIS A 89 8.14 -2.42 4.18
C HIS A 89 8.30 -3.31 2.96
N ASN A 90 9.45 -3.24 2.29
CA ASN A 90 9.83 -4.15 1.22
C ASN A 90 10.80 -5.21 1.76
N CYS A 91 12.06 -5.19 1.31
CA CYS A 91 13.12 -6.07 1.76
C CYS A 91 14.02 -5.45 2.86
N GLY A 92 13.77 -4.21 3.27
CA GLY A 92 14.63 -3.46 4.20
C GLY A 92 15.70 -2.60 3.52
N GLU A 93 16.28 -3.03 2.39
CA GLU A 93 17.38 -2.30 1.72
C GLU A 93 16.93 -1.12 0.84
N CYS A 94 15.67 -1.16 0.37
CA CYS A 94 15.11 -0.10 -0.47
C CYS A 94 14.10 0.78 0.26
N ASP A 95 13.70 0.42 1.48
CA ASP A 95 12.55 1.02 2.17
C ASP A 95 12.70 2.54 2.34
N ASP A 96 13.86 3.01 2.79
CA ASP A 96 14.13 4.45 2.94
C ASP A 96 14.11 5.20 1.60
N ARG A 97 14.58 4.56 0.51
CA ARG A 97 14.59 5.15 -0.83
C ARG A 97 13.17 5.25 -1.38
N VAL A 98 12.38 4.21 -1.23
CA VAL A 98 10.97 4.19 -1.67
C VAL A 98 10.13 5.16 -0.83
N GLN A 99 10.32 5.19 0.49
CA GLN A 99 9.66 6.17 1.35
C GLN A 99 10.01 7.61 0.96
N LYS A 100 11.26 7.87 0.58
CA LYS A 100 11.67 9.18 0.09
C LYS A 100 10.97 9.52 -1.24
N ALA A 101 10.87 8.58 -2.17
CA ALA A 101 10.13 8.78 -3.41
C ALA A 101 8.64 9.08 -3.14
N ILE A 102 8.01 8.37 -2.19
CA ILE A 102 6.63 8.65 -1.74
C ILE A 102 6.50 10.07 -1.20
N LYS A 103 7.43 10.52 -0.33
CA LYS A 103 7.40 11.91 0.18
C LYS A 103 7.61 12.95 -0.91
N ASP A 104 8.47 12.66 -1.88
CA ASP A 104 8.69 13.53 -3.02
C ASP A 104 7.43 13.58 -3.91
N PHE A 105 6.71 12.46 -4.07
CA PHE A 105 5.40 12.40 -4.72
C PHE A 105 4.35 13.23 -3.98
N ASP A 106 4.24 13.09 -2.65
CA ASP A 106 3.28 13.86 -1.85
C ASP A 106 3.43 15.37 -2.05
N LEU A 107 4.67 15.83 -2.28
CA LEU A 107 5.00 17.24 -2.49
C LEU A 107 4.80 17.71 -3.95
N ARG A 108 5.10 16.85 -4.93
CA ARG A 108 5.17 17.23 -6.35
C ARG A 108 4.03 16.71 -7.21
N GLN A 109 3.35 15.66 -6.76
CA GLN A 109 2.36 14.87 -7.51
C GLN A 109 2.91 14.38 -8.86
N ASP A 110 4.22 14.10 -8.91
CA ASP A 110 4.96 13.70 -10.12
C ASP A 110 5.35 12.22 -10.00
N PRO A 111 4.78 11.31 -10.82
CA PRO A 111 5.07 9.88 -10.74
C PRO A 111 6.51 9.52 -11.13
N SER A 112 7.24 10.38 -11.85
CA SER A 112 8.63 10.10 -12.27
C SER A 112 9.61 9.95 -11.08
N VAL A 113 9.19 10.33 -9.87
CA VAL A 113 9.97 10.08 -8.64
C VAL A 113 10.13 8.58 -8.35
N PHE A 114 9.19 7.74 -8.78
CA PHE A 114 9.25 6.29 -8.57
C PHE A 114 10.26 5.62 -9.52
N GLU A 115 10.48 6.16 -10.73
CA GLU A 115 11.49 5.68 -11.67
C GLU A 115 12.94 5.84 -11.15
N GLN A 116 13.14 6.68 -10.13
CA GLN A 116 14.45 6.96 -9.53
C GLN A 116 14.87 5.92 -8.48
N VAL A 117 14.00 4.97 -8.15
CA VAL A 117 14.26 3.94 -7.16
C VAL A 117 14.01 2.58 -7.79
N SER A 118 14.97 1.69 -7.66
CA SER A 118 14.84 0.29 -8.09
C SER A 118 15.44 -0.66 -7.07
N CYS A 119 14.87 -1.86 -6.95
CA CYS A 119 15.39 -2.95 -6.14
C CYS A 119 15.02 -4.32 -6.73
N GLU A 120 15.89 -5.32 -6.55
CA GLU A 120 15.60 -6.68 -6.98
C GLU A 120 14.33 -7.28 -6.36
N CYS A 121 13.93 -6.80 -5.17
CA CYS A 121 12.72 -7.26 -4.49
C CYS A 121 11.41 -6.83 -5.16
N GLU A 122 11.44 -5.91 -6.14
CA GLU A 122 10.28 -5.63 -6.98
C GLU A 122 9.79 -6.89 -7.69
N ARG A 123 10.70 -7.75 -8.17
CA ARG A 123 10.33 -9.05 -8.77
C ARG A 123 9.58 -9.95 -7.80
N THR A 124 9.91 -9.88 -6.51
CA THR A 124 9.19 -10.62 -5.46
C THR A 124 7.81 -10.02 -5.24
N TRP A 125 7.73 -8.68 -5.20
CA TRP A 125 6.46 -7.98 -5.10
C TRP A 125 5.54 -8.26 -6.30
N ASP A 126 6.06 -8.24 -7.53
CA ASP A 126 5.33 -8.59 -8.75
C ASP A 126 4.74 -10.00 -8.64
N LEU A 127 5.56 -10.98 -8.24
CA LEU A 127 5.10 -12.35 -8.04
C LEU A 127 4.02 -12.45 -6.95
N ILE A 128 4.15 -11.69 -5.86
CA ILE A 128 3.12 -11.64 -4.80
C ILE A 128 1.83 -11.04 -5.34
N ILE A 129 1.91 -9.96 -6.10
CA ILE A 129 0.76 -9.34 -6.74
C ILE A 129 0.04 -10.33 -7.66
N GLU A 130 0.79 -11.14 -8.42
CA GLU A 130 0.25 -12.07 -9.41
C GLU A 130 -0.31 -13.36 -8.78
N GLU A 131 0.37 -13.89 -7.77
CA GLU A 131 0.12 -15.25 -7.26
C GLU A 131 -0.51 -15.29 -5.86
N GLU A 132 -0.46 -14.20 -5.07
CA GLU A 132 -1.07 -14.18 -3.73
C GLU A 132 -2.59 -14.14 -3.82
N THR A 133 -3.23 -15.23 -3.40
CA THR A 133 -4.68 -15.33 -3.31
C THR A 133 -5.16 -15.19 -1.87
N SER A 134 -6.26 -14.47 -1.64
CA SER A 134 -6.95 -14.51 -0.35
C SER A 134 -7.40 -15.94 -0.03
N TYR A 135 -7.35 -16.30 1.24
CA TYR A 135 -7.99 -17.53 1.71
C TYR A 135 -9.51 -17.34 1.62
N ALA A 136 -10.08 -17.68 0.47
CA ALA A 136 -11.51 -17.70 0.23
C ALA A 136 -12.18 -18.76 1.11
N MET A 137 -12.61 -18.37 2.31
CA MET A 137 -13.44 -19.22 3.16
C MET A 137 -14.87 -19.33 2.58
N PRO A 138 -15.58 -20.44 2.84
CA PRO A 138 -16.88 -20.69 2.21
C PRO A 138 -17.92 -19.63 2.60
N LEU A 139 -18.63 -19.10 1.60
CA LEU A 139 -19.71 -18.10 1.79
C LEU A 139 -21.06 -18.72 2.21
N ALA A 140 -21.12 -20.04 2.33
CA ALA A 140 -22.27 -20.75 2.85
C ALA A 140 -21.85 -22.09 3.43
N ARG A 141 -22.71 -22.64 4.29
CA ARG A 141 -22.54 -23.93 4.95
C ARG A 141 -23.17 -25.05 4.14
#